data_AF-A0A8T3DJM9-F1
#
_entry.id   AF-A0A8T3DJM9-F1
#
_cell.length_a   1.000
_cell.length_b   1.000
_cell.length_c   1.000
_cell.angle_alpha   90.00
_cell.angle_beta   90.00
_cell.angle_gamma   90.00
#
_symmetry.space_group_name_H-M   'P 1'
#
loop_
_entity.id
_entity.type
_entity.pdbx_description
1 polymer ?
#
loop_
_entity_poly.entity_id
_entity_poly.type
_entity_poly.pdbx_seq_one_letter_code
_entity_poly.pdbx_strand_id
1 'polypeptide(L)'
;MDFLTAKNEIMHLLSRVDVAELPQLIQWIKNSEELDDCFVDNEKVILQSIAEDLRACLPVEAMLPSESLAIDKTQQKLKPTVHVDAFLYDEDAVDSLCDESKLSRYYCLHCGSQRTAPLGFISHSFSVLELRFLFQNVLPDLSGKVLVDVGSRLGAVLYGGCLYSSAAQLVGVEISAEFTELQKMIVEKYSFSDRIQIVHSDICAQASLLQNADVVVMNNVFEYFLESNDQIRAWHWISQNVRKKGALLVTVPSIQETFATLQQSNGVIDIRQWLEELPLDHNVYLGRDTDTEALQQIHLYRVL
;
A
#
# COMPACT_ATOMS: atom_id res chain seq x y z
N MET A 1 -17.32 -19.30 -23.96
CA MET A 1 -16.12 -19.57 -24.76
C MET A 1 -14.96 -19.72 -23.79
N ASP A 2 -14.09 -20.71 -23.95
CA ASP A 2 -12.91 -20.87 -23.08
C ASP A 2 -11.79 -19.88 -23.48
N PHE A 3 -10.78 -19.72 -22.61
CA PHE A 3 -9.68 -18.77 -22.84
C PHE A 3 -8.95 -19.03 -24.16
N LEU A 4 -8.71 -20.30 -24.51
CA LEU A 4 -7.97 -20.65 -25.71
C LEU A 4 -8.76 -20.26 -26.97
N THR A 5 -10.05 -20.55 -26.99
CA THR A 5 -10.95 -20.19 -28.09
C THR A 5 -11.09 -18.67 -28.19
N ALA A 6 -11.25 -17.97 -27.06
CA ALA A 6 -11.34 -16.51 -27.02
C ALA A 6 -10.04 -15.85 -27.53
N LYS A 7 -8.89 -16.36 -27.10
CA LYS A 7 -7.57 -15.90 -27.58
C LYS A 7 -7.45 -16.08 -29.09
N ASN A 8 -7.86 -17.22 -29.64
CA ASN A 8 -7.79 -17.48 -31.07
C ASN A 8 -8.72 -16.56 -31.87
N GLU A 9 -9.93 -16.29 -31.38
CA GLU A 9 -10.86 -15.33 -32.00
C GLU A 9 -10.30 -13.91 -31.98
N ILE A 10 -9.69 -13.48 -30.86
CA ILE A 10 -9.02 -12.17 -30.77
C ILE A 10 -7.86 -12.10 -31.78
N MET A 11 -7.01 -13.12 -31.86
CA MET A 11 -5.91 -13.14 -32.82
C MET A 11 -6.41 -13.12 -34.27
N HIS A 12 -7.51 -13.82 -34.55
CA HIS A 12 -8.13 -13.79 -35.87
C HIS A 12 -8.72 -12.40 -36.19
N LEU A 13 -9.35 -11.73 -35.22
CA LEU A 13 -9.82 -10.36 -35.37
C LEU A 13 -8.65 -9.40 -35.64
N LEU A 14 -7.60 -9.46 -34.83
CA LEU A 14 -6.38 -8.64 -35.01
C LEU A 14 -5.76 -8.87 -36.39
N SER A 15 -5.75 -10.11 -36.91
CA SER A 15 -5.22 -10.40 -38.25
C SER A 15 -5.97 -9.75 -39.40
N ARG A 16 -7.20 -9.28 -39.16
CA ARG A 16 -8.08 -8.64 -40.16
C ARG A 16 -8.09 -7.11 -40.04
N VAL A 17 -7.47 -6.56 -39.01
CA VAL A 17 -7.34 -5.12 -38.80
C VAL A 17 -6.24 -4.60 -39.71
N ASP A 18 -6.43 -3.41 -40.28
CA ASP A 18 -5.39 -2.76 -41.08
C ASP A 18 -4.10 -2.62 -40.25
N VAL A 19 -2.96 -2.94 -40.87
CA VAL A 19 -1.66 -2.90 -40.20
C VAL A 19 -1.34 -1.49 -39.67
N ALA A 20 -1.84 -0.44 -40.33
CA ALA A 20 -1.68 0.94 -39.85
C ALA A 20 -2.48 1.23 -38.57
N GLU A 21 -3.61 0.55 -38.36
CA GLU A 21 -4.53 0.75 -37.24
C GLU A 21 -4.22 -0.19 -36.05
N LEU A 22 -3.49 -1.28 -36.30
CA LEU A 22 -3.12 -2.28 -35.29
C LEU A 22 -2.48 -1.68 -34.02
N PRO A 23 -1.50 -0.75 -34.11
CA PRO A 23 -0.92 -0.14 -32.90
C PRO A 23 -1.96 0.61 -32.06
N GLN A 24 -2.88 1.33 -32.71
CA GLN A 24 -3.92 2.09 -32.01
C GLN A 24 -4.94 1.16 -31.36
N LEU A 25 -5.35 0.08 -32.05
CA LEU A 25 -6.25 -0.91 -31.49
C LEU A 25 -5.61 -1.65 -30.30
N ILE A 26 -4.34 -2.06 -30.40
CA ILE A 26 -3.63 -2.70 -29.28
C ILE A 26 -3.52 -1.74 -28.11
N GLN A 27 -3.22 -0.46 -28.37
CA GLN A 27 -3.18 0.55 -27.32
C GLN A 27 -4.55 0.74 -26.67
N TRP A 28 -5.63 0.74 -27.45
CA TRP A 28 -6.99 0.80 -26.91
C TRP A 28 -7.29 -0.44 -26.05
N ILE A 29 -7.06 -1.67 -26.53
CA ILE A 29 -7.30 -2.90 -25.74
C ILE A 29 -6.54 -2.87 -24.42
N LYS A 30 -5.31 -2.33 -24.41
CA LYS A 30 -4.49 -2.25 -23.20
C LYS A 30 -4.98 -1.27 -22.15
N ASN A 31 -5.75 -0.25 -22.54
CA ASN A 31 -6.13 0.87 -21.66
C ASN A 31 -7.63 1.21 -21.73
N SER A 32 -8.46 0.30 -22.24
CA SER A 32 -9.88 0.59 -22.47
C SER A 32 -10.70 0.37 -21.20
N GLU A 33 -11.31 1.45 -20.72
CA GLU A 33 -12.27 1.45 -19.60
C GLU A 33 -13.50 0.57 -19.90
N GLU A 34 -13.90 0.45 -21.17
CA GLU A 34 -15.05 -0.37 -21.58
C GLU A 34 -14.84 -1.87 -21.31
N LEU A 35 -13.57 -2.31 -21.21
CA LEU A 35 -13.25 -3.68 -20.87
C LEU A 35 -13.32 -3.91 -19.35
N ASP A 36 -13.12 -2.89 -18.52
CA ASP A 36 -13.20 -2.99 -17.06
C ASP A 36 -14.62 -3.30 -16.59
N ASP A 37 -15.63 -2.76 -17.27
CA ASP A 37 -17.06 -3.08 -17.02
C ASP A 37 -17.38 -4.57 -17.24
N CYS A 38 -16.54 -5.31 -17.96
CA CYS A 38 -16.70 -6.74 -18.16
C CYS A 38 -16.22 -7.57 -16.94
N PHE A 39 -15.48 -6.96 -16.00
CA PHE A 39 -14.88 -7.64 -14.86
C PHE A 39 -15.55 -7.20 -13.55
N VAL A 40 -16.24 -8.13 -12.89
CA VAL A 40 -16.65 -7.95 -11.50
C VAL A 40 -15.51 -8.38 -10.59
N ASP A 41 -14.78 -7.42 -10.04
CA ASP A 41 -13.72 -7.63 -9.03
C ASP A 41 -14.39 -7.64 -7.64
N ASN A 42 -14.89 -8.81 -7.22
CA ASN A 42 -15.58 -8.97 -5.93
C ASN A 42 -14.66 -8.59 -4.77
N GLU A 43 -13.38 -8.91 -4.87
CA GLU A 43 -12.36 -8.57 -3.90
C GLU A 43 -12.23 -7.05 -3.75
N LYS A 44 -12.22 -6.29 -4.86
CA LYS A 44 -12.25 -4.82 -4.82
C LYS A 44 -13.50 -4.30 -4.10
N VAL A 45 -14.68 -4.86 -4.39
CA VAL A 45 -15.94 -4.47 -3.74
C VAL A 45 -15.91 -4.73 -2.23
N ILE A 46 -15.33 -5.86 -1.80
CA ILE A 46 -15.15 -6.17 -0.38
C ILE A 46 -14.21 -5.15 0.28
N LEU A 47 -13.07 -4.81 -0.35
CA LEU A 47 -12.15 -3.80 0.17
C LEU A 47 -12.81 -2.41 0.27
N GLN A 48 -13.61 -2.02 -0.71
CA GLN A 48 -14.38 -0.77 -0.67
C GLN A 48 -15.42 -0.76 0.47
N SER A 49 -16.06 -1.90 0.71
CA SER A 49 -16.99 -2.06 1.85
C SER A 49 -16.27 -1.95 3.19
N ILE A 50 -15.06 -2.52 3.31
CA ILE A 50 -14.23 -2.38 4.51
C ILE A 50 -13.84 -0.90 4.72
N ALA A 51 -13.46 -0.20 3.64
CA ALA A 51 -13.16 1.23 3.70
C ALA A 51 -14.36 2.06 4.19
N GLU A 52 -15.58 1.76 3.72
CA GLU A 52 -16.82 2.38 4.22
C GLU A 52 -17.03 2.18 5.72
N ASP A 53 -16.85 0.95 6.20
CA ASP A 53 -16.99 0.62 7.62
C ASP A 53 -15.98 1.36 8.49
N LEU A 54 -14.72 1.43 8.04
CA LEU A 54 -13.68 2.16 8.75
C LEU A 54 -13.94 3.66 8.77
N ARG A 55 -14.40 4.24 7.65
CA ARG A 55 -14.79 5.67 7.57
C ARG A 55 -15.89 6.03 8.57
N ALA A 56 -16.82 5.11 8.85
CA ALA A 56 -17.86 5.34 9.85
C ALA A 56 -17.32 5.44 11.29
N CYS A 57 -16.10 4.93 11.55
CA CYS A 57 -15.45 4.93 12.86
C CYS A 57 -14.31 5.97 12.99
N LEU A 58 -13.93 6.63 11.89
CA LEU A 58 -12.76 7.49 11.82
C LEU A 58 -13.13 8.94 11.47
N PRO A 59 -12.30 9.92 11.87
CA PRO A 59 -12.38 11.27 11.30
C PRO A 59 -12.06 11.22 9.79
N VAL A 60 -12.41 12.29 9.06
CA VAL A 60 -12.19 12.36 7.60
C VAL A 60 -10.72 12.18 7.25
N GLU A 61 -9.84 12.79 8.03
CA GLU A 61 -8.39 12.70 7.88
C GLU A 61 -7.85 11.30 8.23
N ALA A 62 -8.66 10.44 8.86
CA ALA A 62 -8.29 9.10 9.30
C ALA A 62 -7.02 9.06 10.15
N MET A 63 -6.74 10.13 10.91
CA MET A 63 -5.68 10.20 11.90
C MET A 63 -6.27 10.20 13.30
N LEU A 64 -5.74 9.36 14.19
CA LEU A 64 -6.17 9.31 15.58
C LEU A 64 -5.29 10.19 16.47
N PRO A 65 -5.78 10.70 17.62
CA PRO A 65 -4.97 11.47 18.55
C PRO A 65 -3.72 10.74 19.06
N SER A 66 -3.72 9.39 19.04
CA SER A 66 -2.56 8.56 19.36
C SER A 66 -1.39 8.73 18.38
N GLU A 67 -1.64 9.21 17.16
CA GLU A 67 -0.63 9.46 16.13
C GLU A 67 -0.03 10.88 16.23
N SER A 68 0.20 11.38 17.46
CA SER A 68 0.57 12.78 17.70
C SER A 68 1.81 13.22 16.92
N LEU A 69 2.83 12.37 16.81
CA LEU A 69 4.05 12.70 16.06
C LEU A 69 3.81 12.80 14.55
N ALA A 70 2.94 11.95 13.99
CA ALA A 70 2.59 12.00 12.57
C ALA A 70 1.78 13.27 12.26
N ILE A 71 0.86 13.63 13.16
CA ILE A 71 0.11 14.89 13.10
C ILE A 71 1.06 16.09 13.14
N ASP A 72 1.97 16.12 14.11
CA ASP A 72 2.95 17.21 14.29
C ASP A 72 3.85 17.36 13.06
N LYS A 73 4.41 16.25 12.54
CA LYS A 73 5.27 16.25 11.36
C LYS A 73 4.55 16.70 10.10
N THR A 74 3.27 16.34 9.95
CA THR A 74 2.45 16.79 8.83
C THR A 74 2.22 18.30 8.88
N GLN A 75 1.92 18.84 10.06
CA GLN A 75 1.72 20.28 10.25
C GLN A 75 3.01 21.10 10.08
N GLN A 76 4.17 20.50 10.33
CA GLN A 76 5.48 21.15 10.18
C GLN A 76 6.00 21.18 8.72
N LYS A 77 5.32 20.53 7.76
CA LYS A 77 5.72 20.56 6.35
C LYS A 77 5.70 22.01 5.82
N LEU A 78 6.75 22.39 5.07
CA LEU A 78 6.88 23.72 4.47
C LEU A 78 5.72 24.06 3.52
N LYS A 79 5.26 23.06 2.76
CA LYS A 79 4.05 23.14 1.94
C LYS A 79 2.87 22.66 2.80
N PRO A 80 1.78 23.44 2.94
CA PRO A 80 0.57 22.99 3.60
C PRO A 80 0.12 21.64 3.04
N THR A 81 0.00 20.66 3.92
CA THR A 81 -0.21 19.25 3.58
C THR A 81 -1.33 18.70 4.45
N VAL A 82 -2.21 17.91 3.85
CA VAL A 82 -3.31 17.21 4.53
C VAL A 82 -3.12 15.71 4.40
N HIS A 83 -3.57 14.97 5.40
CA HIS A 83 -3.59 13.52 5.36
C HIS A 83 -4.92 13.06 4.75
N VAL A 84 -4.84 12.23 3.73
CA VAL A 84 -5.97 11.54 3.11
C VAL A 84 -5.55 10.10 2.92
N ASP A 85 -6.23 9.19 3.62
CA ASP A 85 -5.86 7.78 3.60
C ASP A 85 -6.25 7.13 2.27
N ALA A 86 -5.26 6.67 1.52
CA ALA A 86 -5.45 6.12 0.18
C ALA A 86 -6.21 4.78 0.17
N PHE A 87 -6.27 4.06 1.30
CA PHE A 87 -7.12 2.87 1.40
C PHE A 87 -8.60 3.26 1.53
N LEU A 88 -8.89 4.35 2.25
CA LEU A 88 -10.25 4.78 2.55
C LEU A 88 -10.89 5.62 1.44
N TYR A 89 -10.08 6.38 0.70
CA TYR A 89 -10.54 7.33 -0.29
C TYR A 89 -9.77 7.16 -1.60
N ASP A 90 -10.47 6.72 -2.64
CA ASP A 90 -10.02 6.86 -4.03
C ASP A 90 -10.25 8.29 -4.55
N GLU A 91 -9.81 8.57 -5.78
CA GLU A 91 -9.94 9.91 -6.36
C GLU A 91 -11.39 10.39 -6.43
N ASP A 92 -12.34 9.51 -6.76
CA ASP A 92 -13.77 9.82 -6.80
C ASP A 92 -14.32 10.18 -5.41
N ALA A 93 -13.89 9.46 -4.37
CA ALA A 93 -14.25 9.77 -3.00
C ALA A 93 -13.63 11.09 -2.52
N VAL A 94 -12.40 11.40 -2.94
CA VAL A 94 -11.74 12.69 -2.67
C VAL A 94 -12.49 13.84 -3.34
N ASP A 95 -12.91 13.67 -4.59
CA ASP A 95 -13.71 14.67 -5.31
C ASP A 95 -15.06 14.91 -4.64
N SER A 96 -15.73 13.83 -4.22
CA SER A 96 -16.98 13.92 -3.46
C SER A 96 -16.81 14.71 -2.15
N LEU A 97 -15.71 14.49 -1.41
CA LEU A 97 -15.41 15.26 -0.19
C LEU A 97 -15.14 16.74 -0.48
N CYS A 98 -14.56 17.06 -1.65
CA CYS A 98 -14.33 18.44 -2.08
C CYS A 98 -15.65 19.13 -2.43
N ASP A 99 -16.54 18.46 -3.15
CA ASP A 99 -17.87 18.97 -3.50
C ASP A 99 -18.72 19.23 -2.25
N GLU A 100 -18.59 18.37 -1.24
CA GLU A 100 -19.24 18.54 0.07
C GLU A 100 -18.56 19.57 0.98
N SER A 101 -17.49 20.22 0.52
CA SER A 101 -16.68 21.17 1.30
C SER A 101 -16.09 20.59 2.60
N LYS A 102 -15.92 19.26 2.67
CA LYS A 102 -15.26 18.55 3.78
C LYS A 102 -13.75 18.48 3.59
N LEU A 103 -13.29 18.57 2.35
CA LEU A 103 -11.88 18.59 1.96
C LEU A 103 -11.65 19.72 0.95
N SER A 104 -10.40 20.15 0.79
CA SER A 104 -10.00 21.05 -0.28
C SER A 104 -8.74 20.52 -0.95
N ARG A 105 -8.63 20.67 -2.27
CA ARG A 105 -7.38 20.44 -3.02
C ARG A 105 -6.43 21.63 -3.00
N TYR A 106 -6.89 22.80 -2.53
CA TYR A 106 -6.14 24.05 -2.58
C TYR A 106 -6.19 24.82 -1.27
N TYR A 107 -5.16 25.62 -1.00
CA TYR A 107 -5.12 26.59 0.09
C TYR A 107 -4.89 28.01 -0.44
N CYS A 108 -5.39 29.01 0.29
CA CYS A 108 -5.20 30.41 -0.06
C CYS A 108 -3.78 30.87 0.31
N LEU A 109 -3.07 31.54 -0.59
CA LEU A 109 -1.76 32.15 -0.29
C LEU A 109 -1.90 33.34 0.68
N HIS A 110 -3.06 33.99 0.64
CA HIS A 110 -3.52 34.94 1.64
C HIS A 110 -4.97 34.61 1.99
N CYS A 111 -5.29 34.42 3.27
CA CYS A 111 -6.63 34.02 3.72
C CYS A 111 -7.72 34.95 3.12
N GLY A 112 -8.74 34.36 2.51
CA GLY A 112 -9.82 35.09 1.83
C GLY A 112 -9.50 35.60 0.41
N SER A 113 -8.31 35.32 -0.13
CA SER A 113 -7.95 35.68 -1.50
C SER A 113 -8.33 34.60 -2.52
N GLN A 114 -8.53 35.00 -3.78
CA GLN A 114 -8.69 34.07 -4.91
C GLN A 114 -7.35 33.48 -5.40
N ARG A 115 -6.23 33.89 -4.81
CA ARG A 115 -4.90 33.37 -5.15
C ARG A 115 -4.63 32.12 -4.33
N THR A 116 -4.80 30.97 -4.95
CA THR A 116 -4.63 29.66 -4.31
C THR A 116 -3.40 28.92 -4.84
N ALA A 117 -2.95 27.94 -4.05
CA ALA A 117 -1.92 26.98 -4.43
C ALA A 117 -2.38 25.56 -4.01
N PRO A 118 -1.93 24.49 -4.69
CA PRO A 118 -2.35 23.14 -4.37
C PRO A 118 -1.83 22.70 -3.01
N LEU A 119 -2.66 21.99 -2.25
CA LEU A 119 -2.25 21.30 -1.03
C LEU A 119 -1.30 20.14 -1.34
N GLY A 120 -0.48 19.77 -0.37
CA GLY A 120 0.17 18.45 -0.34
C GLY A 120 -0.83 17.41 0.16
N PHE A 121 -0.78 16.21 -0.39
CA PHE A 121 -1.52 15.06 0.10
C PHE A 121 -0.53 13.99 0.54
N ILE A 122 -0.79 13.36 1.68
CA ILE A 122 -0.02 12.23 2.17
C ILE A 122 -0.97 11.12 2.62
N SER A 123 -0.53 9.87 2.45
CA SER A 123 -1.18 8.67 2.96
C SER A 123 -0.15 7.82 3.71
N HIS A 124 -0.61 7.12 4.74
CA HIS A 124 0.16 6.09 5.45
C HIS A 124 -0.41 4.68 5.21
N SER A 125 -1.19 4.50 4.16
CA SER A 125 -1.79 3.22 3.78
C SER A 125 -1.73 3.03 2.27
N PHE A 126 -1.69 1.77 1.85
CA PHE A 126 -1.83 1.41 0.44
C PHE A 126 -3.27 1.62 0.00
N SER A 127 -3.44 2.19 -1.19
CA SER A 127 -4.68 2.15 -1.93
C SER A 127 -5.07 0.73 -2.34
N VAL A 128 -6.33 0.55 -2.70
CA VAL A 128 -6.83 -0.73 -3.23
C VAL A 128 -6.05 -1.17 -4.48
N LEU A 129 -5.66 -0.22 -5.34
CA LEU A 129 -4.87 -0.51 -6.54
C LEU A 129 -3.43 -0.93 -6.20
N GLU A 130 -2.80 -0.29 -5.21
CA GLU A 130 -1.47 -0.69 -4.73
C GLU A 130 -1.51 -2.07 -4.05
N LEU A 131 -2.55 -2.39 -3.28
CA LEU A 131 -2.74 -3.72 -2.71
C LEU A 131 -2.87 -4.78 -3.81
N ARG A 132 -3.65 -4.48 -4.85
CA ARG A 132 -3.81 -5.38 -6.00
C ARG A 132 -2.47 -5.56 -6.74
N PHE A 133 -1.72 -4.48 -6.95
CA PHE A 133 -0.37 -4.54 -7.51
C PHE A 133 0.53 -5.46 -6.69
N LEU A 134 0.58 -5.22 -5.38
CA LEU A 134 1.41 -5.95 -4.44
C LEU A 134 1.15 -7.46 -4.48
N PHE A 135 -0.11 -7.88 -4.39
CA PHE A 135 -0.43 -9.31 -4.27
C PHE A 135 -0.52 -10.05 -5.61
N GLN A 136 -0.87 -9.37 -6.71
CA GLN A 136 -1.06 -10.02 -8.00
C GLN A 136 0.15 -9.91 -8.94
N ASN A 137 1.01 -8.90 -8.76
CA ASN A 137 2.13 -8.63 -9.68
C ASN A 137 3.50 -8.62 -9.00
N VAL A 138 3.59 -8.26 -7.71
CA VAL A 138 4.87 -8.15 -6.99
C VAL A 138 5.21 -9.44 -6.23
N LEU A 139 4.29 -9.93 -5.41
CA LEU A 139 4.52 -11.09 -4.56
C LEU A 139 4.28 -12.41 -5.32
N PRO A 140 5.04 -13.47 -5.03
CA PRO A 140 4.78 -14.80 -5.58
C PRO A 140 3.59 -15.46 -4.88
N ASP A 141 3.23 -16.68 -5.31
CA ASP A 141 2.27 -17.51 -4.59
C ASP A 141 2.68 -17.69 -3.11
N LEU A 142 1.75 -17.41 -2.20
CA LEU A 142 1.98 -17.41 -0.77
C LEU A 142 1.42 -18.66 -0.08
N SER A 143 1.10 -19.72 -0.83
CA SER A 143 0.58 -20.97 -0.28
C SER A 143 1.51 -21.53 0.81
N GLY A 144 1.01 -21.68 2.03
CA GLY A 144 1.80 -22.17 3.17
C GLY A 144 2.78 -21.15 3.75
N LYS A 145 2.72 -19.88 3.36
CA LYS A 145 3.63 -18.81 3.77
C LYS A 145 3.02 -17.90 4.84
N VAL A 146 3.90 -17.31 5.65
CA VAL A 146 3.55 -16.30 6.64
C VAL A 146 3.98 -14.92 6.15
N LEU A 147 3.03 -14.00 6.06
CA LEU A 147 3.27 -12.59 5.77
C LEU A 147 3.08 -11.77 7.05
N VAL A 148 4.02 -10.87 7.32
CA VAL A 148 3.99 -9.94 8.44
C VAL A 148 3.89 -8.51 7.93
N ASP A 149 2.85 -7.79 8.35
CA ASP A 149 2.66 -6.37 8.08
C ASP A 149 3.08 -5.57 9.33
N VAL A 150 4.13 -4.77 9.19
CA VAL A 150 4.72 -3.98 10.27
C VAL A 150 4.05 -2.61 10.30
N GLY A 151 3.52 -2.19 11.44
CA GLY A 151 2.78 -0.93 11.54
C GLY A 151 1.48 -1.00 10.73
N SER A 152 0.67 -2.03 10.98
CA SER A 152 -0.47 -2.37 10.11
C SER A 152 -1.58 -1.32 10.09
N ARG A 153 -1.59 -0.35 11.02
CA ARG A 153 -2.49 0.81 11.04
C ARG A 153 -3.97 0.44 10.83
N LEU A 154 -4.54 0.67 9.64
CA LEU A 154 -5.94 0.32 9.37
C LEU A 154 -6.16 -1.15 8.97
N GLY A 155 -5.09 -1.91 8.70
CA GLY A 155 -5.11 -3.32 8.30
C GLY A 155 -5.19 -3.56 6.79
N ALA A 156 -4.98 -2.52 5.97
CA ALA A 156 -5.15 -2.57 4.51
C ALA A 156 -4.40 -3.76 3.86
N VAL A 157 -3.13 -3.98 4.21
CA VAL A 157 -2.31 -5.10 3.71
C VAL A 157 -2.89 -6.45 4.11
N LEU A 158 -3.45 -6.56 5.32
CA LEU A 158 -4.04 -7.80 5.83
C LEU A 158 -5.31 -8.15 5.06
N TYR A 159 -6.18 -7.18 4.82
CA TYR A 159 -7.42 -7.39 4.06
C TYR A 159 -7.12 -7.72 2.59
N GLY A 160 -6.22 -6.95 1.97
CA GLY A 160 -5.75 -7.22 0.62
C GLY A 160 -5.11 -8.59 0.50
N GLY A 161 -4.26 -8.98 1.45
CA GLY A 161 -3.62 -10.29 1.47
C GLY A 161 -4.60 -11.43 1.68
N CYS A 162 -5.67 -11.21 2.45
CA CYS A 162 -6.73 -12.20 2.60
C CYS A 162 -7.45 -12.39 1.25
N LEU A 163 -7.81 -11.32 0.56
CA LEU A 163 -8.60 -11.42 -0.67
C LEU A 163 -7.77 -11.85 -1.89
N TYR A 164 -6.54 -11.37 -2.01
CA TYR A 164 -5.73 -11.54 -3.21
C TYR A 164 -4.63 -12.59 -3.11
N SER A 165 -4.48 -13.27 -1.96
CA SER A 165 -3.42 -14.27 -1.78
C SER A 165 -3.86 -15.53 -1.08
N SER A 166 -3.06 -16.57 -1.29
CA SER A 166 -3.12 -17.90 -0.67
C SER A 166 -2.28 -18.00 0.62
N ALA A 167 -1.83 -16.85 1.17
CA ALA A 167 -1.04 -16.82 2.40
C ALA A 167 -1.70 -17.67 3.49
N ALA A 168 -0.92 -18.53 4.15
CA ALA A 168 -1.44 -19.36 5.23
C ALA A 168 -1.75 -18.54 6.48
N GLN A 169 -0.96 -17.48 6.71
CA GLN A 169 -1.15 -16.58 7.82
C GLN A 169 -0.73 -15.15 7.45
N LEU A 170 -1.53 -14.18 7.87
CA LEU A 170 -1.33 -12.75 7.69
C LEU A 170 -1.27 -12.14 9.08
N VAL A 171 -0.11 -11.62 9.50
CA VAL A 171 0.09 -11.09 10.86
C VAL A 171 0.33 -9.60 10.81
N GLY A 172 -0.62 -8.82 11.33
CA GLY A 172 -0.46 -7.38 11.52
C GLY A 172 0.12 -7.06 12.88
N VAL A 173 1.19 -6.28 12.93
CA VAL A 173 1.76 -5.77 14.17
C VAL A 173 1.53 -4.26 14.23
N GLU A 174 0.82 -3.81 15.27
CA GLU A 174 0.47 -2.40 15.44
C GLU A 174 0.66 -1.98 16.90
N ILE A 175 1.24 -0.80 17.12
CA ILE A 175 1.55 -0.29 18.45
C ILE A 175 0.36 0.43 19.09
N SER A 176 -0.57 0.96 18.28
CA SER A 176 -1.78 1.60 18.76
C SER A 176 -2.88 0.59 19.06
N ALA A 177 -3.31 0.55 20.32
CA ALA A 177 -4.45 -0.26 20.75
C ALA A 177 -5.73 0.07 19.96
N GLU A 178 -5.96 1.36 19.67
CA GLU A 178 -7.15 1.83 18.96
C GLU A 178 -7.22 1.27 17.53
N PHE A 179 -6.10 1.31 16.80
CA PHE A 179 -6.00 0.71 15.48
C PHE A 179 -6.15 -0.81 15.52
N THR A 180 -5.56 -1.49 16.50
CA THR A 180 -5.72 -2.95 16.62
C THR A 180 -7.17 -3.34 16.89
N GLU A 181 -7.94 -2.49 17.57
CA GLU A 181 -9.35 -2.74 17.83
C GLU A 181 -10.21 -2.56 16.58
N LEU A 182 -9.95 -1.51 15.78
CA LEU A 182 -10.56 -1.34 14.47
C LEU A 182 -10.26 -2.53 13.56
N GLN A 183 -9.02 -3.00 13.53
CA GLN A 183 -8.63 -4.17 12.74
C GLN A 183 -9.38 -5.43 13.17
N LYS A 184 -9.49 -5.70 14.48
CA LYS A 184 -10.25 -6.86 14.98
C LYS A 184 -11.72 -6.79 14.62
N MET A 185 -12.34 -5.61 14.72
CA MET A 185 -13.73 -5.39 14.33
C MET A 185 -13.96 -5.77 12.85
N ILE A 186 -13.09 -5.32 11.95
CA ILE A 186 -13.17 -5.67 10.52
C ILE A 186 -12.92 -7.17 10.31
N VAL A 187 -11.88 -7.73 10.94
CA VAL A 187 -11.54 -9.15 10.83
C VAL A 187 -12.71 -10.05 11.25
N GLU A 188 -13.42 -9.70 12.33
CA GLU A 188 -14.61 -10.41 12.78
C GLU A 188 -15.78 -10.22 11.79
N LYS A 189 -16.08 -8.98 11.41
CA LYS A 189 -17.20 -8.65 10.51
C LYS A 189 -17.10 -9.37 9.15
N TYR A 190 -15.90 -9.46 8.60
CA TYR A 190 -15.64 -10.08 7.29
C TYR A 190 -15.20 -11.55 7.39
N SER A 191 -15.19 -12.13 8.59
CA SER A 191 -14.82 -13.53 8.84
C SER A 191 -13.40 -13.89 8.35
N PHE A 192 -12.44 -12.99 8.52
CA PHE A 192 -11.03 -13.21 8.15
C PHE A 192 -10.17 -13.82 9.26
N SER A 193 -10.79 -14.19 10.39
CA SER A 193 -10.08 -14.68 11.58
C SER A 193 -9.38 -16.03 11.39
N ASP A 194 -9.65 -16.75 10.30
CA ASP A 194 -9.01 -18.00 9.94
C ASP A 194 -7.55 -17.81 9.47
N ARG A 195 -7.22 -16.63 8.93
CA ARG A 195 -5.88 -16.32 8.41
C ARG A 195 -5.25 -15.06 8.97
N ILE A 196 -6.05 -14.07 9.36
CA ILE A 196 -5.53 -12.81 9.90
C ILE A 196 -5.34 -12.92 11.42
N GLN A 197 -4.14 -12.56 11.89
CA GLN A 197 -3.81 -12.37 13.29
C GLN A 197 -3.39 -10.92 13.55
N ILE A 198 -4.01 -10.27 14.53
CA ILE A 198 -3.66 -8.91 14.96
C ILE A 198 -2.84 -8.97 16.26
N VAL A 199 -1.68 -8.33 16.26
CA VAL A 199 -0.76 -8.28 17.40
C VAL A 199 -0.57 -6.83 17.83
N HIS A 200 -1.12 -6.48 19.02
CA HIS A 200 -0.86 -5.19 19.65
C HIS A 200 0.52 -5.20 20.32
N SER A 201 1.54 -4.68 19.65
CA SER A 201 2.93 -4.69 20.11
C SER A 201 3.80 -3.71 19.32
N ASP A 202 4.90 -3.27 19.92
CA ASP A 202 6.06 -2.79 19.16
C ASP A 202 6.67 -3.96 18.38
N ILE A 203 6.95 -3.76 17.09
CA ILE A 203 7.60 -4.76 16.23
C ILE A 203 8.98 -5.15 16.73
N CYS A 204 9.69 -4.25 17.41
CA CYS A 204 10.98 -4.53 18.03
C CYS A 204 10.89 -5.54 19.17
N ALA A 205 9.70 -5.79 19.73
CA ALA A 205 9.49 -6.88 20.68
C ALA A 205 9.16 -8.24 20.01
N GLN A 206 8.95 -8.27 18.70
CA GLN A 206 8.46 -9.44 17.95
C GLN A 206 9.56 -10.11 17.10
N ALA A 207 10.74 -10.31 17.69
CA ALA A 207 11.88 -10.93 17.01
C ALA A 207 11.54 -12.30 16.38
N SER A 208 10.85 -13.17 17.13
CA SER A 208 10.49 -14.50 16.63
C SER A 208 9.55 -14.45 15.43
N LEU A 209 8.65 -13.46 15.38
CA LEU A 209 7.75 -13.28 14.25
C LEU A 209 8.54 -12.90 12.99
N LEU A 210 9.41 -11.89 13.10
CA LEU A 210 10.27 -11.44 11.99
C LEU A 210 11.23 -12.53 11.48
N GLN A 211 11.79 -13.33 12.40
CA GLN A 211 12.72 -14.41 12.05
C GLN A 211 12.04 -15.56 11.28
N ASN A 212 10.73 -15.75 11.46
CA ASN A 212 9.97 -16.83 10.83
C ASN A 212 9.18 -16.38 9.58
N ALA A 213 8.96 -15.08 9.41
CA ALA A 213 8.23 -14.50 8.29
C ALA A 213 8.83 -14.90 6.94
N ASP A 214 7.98 -15.31 5.99
CA ASP A 214 8.37 -15.51 4.59
C ASP A 214 8.32 -14.20 3.80
N VAL A 215 7.40 -13.31 4.17
CA VAL A 215 7.26 -11.96 3.61
C VAL A 215 7.10 -10.96 4.75
N VAL A 216 7.82 -9.85 4.69
CA VAL A 216 7.64 -8.70 5.59
C VAL A 216 7.26 -7.49 4.74
N VAL A 217 6.17 -6.81 5.09
CA VAL A 217 5.71 -5.58 4.44
C VAL A 217 5.92 -4.41 5.40
N MET A 218 6.53 -3.34 4.89
CA MET A 218 6.81 -2.12 5.64
C MET A 218 6.43 -0.90 4.78
N ASN A 219 5.18 -0.47 4.86
CA ASN A 219 4.70 0.74 4.19
C ASN A 219 4.78 1.96 5.10
N ASN A 220 5.75 2.85 4.86
CA ASN A 220 5.91 4.15 5.52
C ASN A 220 5.85 4.08 7.07
N VAL A 221 6.42 3.02 7.65
CA VAL A 221 6.10 2.59 9.02
C VAL A 221 6.76 3.44 10.11
N PHE A 222 7.80 4.22 9.79
CA PHE A 222 8.64 4.90 10.80
C PHE A 222 8.80 6.40 10.59
N GLU A 223 8.83 6.91 9.35
CA GLU A 223 9.22 8.31 9.07
C GLU A 223 8.35 9.30 9.86
N TYR A 224 7.05 9.06 9.91
CA TYR A 224 6.07 9.92 10.58
C TYR A 224 5.82 9.53 12.04
N PHE A 225 6.10 8.28 12.41
CA PHE A 225 5.70 7.71 13.69
C PHE A 225 6.81 7.66 14.74
N LEU A 226 8.08 7.83 14.34
CA LEU A 226 9.24 7.76 15.24
C LEU A 226 10.22 8.93 15.01
N GLU A 227 10.95 9.31 16.06
CA GLU A 227 12.09 10.23 15.93
C GLU A 227 13.27 9.58 15.23
N SER A 228 14.13 10.33 14.55
CA SER A 228 15.20 9.78 13.69
C SER A 228 16.09 8.75 14.41
N ASN A 229 16.42 8.97 15.68
CA ASN A 229 17.20 8.01 16.47
C ASN A 229 16.44 6.70 16.72
N ASP A 230 15.12 6.78 16.96
CA ASP A 230 14.27 5.63 17.19
C ASP A 230 14.06 4.85 15.88
N GLN A 231 13.92 5.54 14.74
CA GLN A 231 13.90 4.94 13.41
C GLN A 231 15.17 4.12 13.14
N ILE A 232 16.34 4.70 13.45
CA ILE A 232 17.63 4.02 13.30
C ILE A 232 17.69 2.74 14.15
N ARG A 233 17.26 2.81 15.42
CA ARG A 233 17.23 1.63 16.30
C ARG A 233 16.28 0.56 15.77
N ALA A 234 15.09 0.96 15.31
CA ALA A 234 14.11 0.05 14.74
C ALA A 234 14.67 -0.64 13.49
N TRP A 235 15.23 0.10 12.54
CA TRP A 235 15.84 -0.47 11.34
C TRP A 235 17.00 -1.42 11.65
N HIS A 236 17.84 -1.07 12.62
CA HIS A 236 18.92 -1.96 13.06
C HIS A 236 18.34 -3.27 13.60
N TRP A 237 17.32 -3.19 14.45
CA TRP A 237 16.64 -4.36 14.99
C TRP A 237 15.96 -5.22 13.90
N ILE A 238 15.23 -4.59 12.99
CA ILE A 238 14.60 -5.26 11.84
C ILE A 238 15.66 -5.99 11.02
N SER A 239 16.77 -5.32 10.69
CA SER A 239 17.85 -5.93 9.91
C SER A 239 18.42 -7.17 10.60
N GLN A 240 18.55 -7.16 11.93
CA GLN A 240 19.07 -8.29 12.69
C GLN A 240 18.11 -9.49 12.76
N ASN A 241 16.80 -9.27 12.59
CA ASN A 241 15.78 -10.30 12.78
C ASN A 241 15.15 -10.79 11.46
N VAL A 242 15.13 -9.97 10.41
CA VAL A 242 14.68 -10.39 9.07
C VAL A 242 15.87 -11.03 8.34
N ARG A 243 16.19 -12.27 8.73
CA ARG A 243 17.38 -13.01 8.27
C ARG A 243 17.07 -14.35 7.62
N LYS A 244 15.80 -14.72 7.49
CA LYS A 244 15.40 -15.97 6.82
C LYS A 244 15.77 -15.87 5.34
N LYS A 245 16.77 -16.64 4.93
CA LYS A 245 17.27 -16.64 3.54
C LYS A 245 16.14 -16.90 2.55
N GLY A 246 16.06 -16.06 1.51
CA GLY A 246 15.03 -16.13 0.50
C GLY A 246 13.67 -15.54 0.91
N ALA A 247 13.52 -15.08 2.17
CA ALA A 247 12.36 -14.27 2.55
C ALA A 247 12.33 -12.96 1.77
N LEU A 248 11.14 -12.41 1.61
CA LEU A 248 10.90 -11.18 0.88
C LEU A 248 10.64 -10.04 1.85
N LEU A 249 11.13 -8.86 1.50
CA LEU A 249 10.87 -7.62 2.20
C LEU A 249 10.32 -6.62 1.19
N VAL A 250 9.13 -6.09 1.48
CA VAL A 250 8.49 -5.04 0.69
C VAL A 250 8.60 -3.75 1.48
N THR A 251 9.09 -2.68 0.87
CA THR A 251 9.17 -1.36 1.50
C THR A 251 8.60 -0.26 0.63
N VAL A 252 8.04 0.74 1.29
CA VAL A 252 7.63 2.02 0.68
C VAL A 252 8.06 3.13 1.64
N PRO A 253 8.95 4.05 1.26
CA PRO A 253 9.73 4.08 0.02
C PRO A 253 10.83 3.00 0.01
N SER A 254 11.78 3.10 -0.95
CA SER A 254 12.98 2.24 -0.95
C SER A 254 13.78 2.35 0.36
N ILE A 255 14.48 1.27 0.72
CA ILE A 255 15.40 1.27 1.87
C ILE A 255 16.53 2.28 1.66
N GLN A 256 17.00 2.40 0.42
CA GLN A 256 18.06 3.33 0.04
C GLN A 256 17.65 4.79 0.31
N GLU A 257 16.43 5.16 -0.07
CA GLU A 257 15.86 6.48 0.22
C GLU A 257 15.68 6.68 1.72
N THR A 258 15.10 5.69 2.40
CA THR A 258 14.89 5.74 3.85
C THR A 258 16.21 6.00 4.59
N PHE A 259 17.29 5.30 4.24
CA PHE A 259 18.59 5.45 4.89
C PHE A 259 19.33 6.72 4.48
N ALA A 260 19.10 7.22 3.26
CA ALA A 260 19.61 8.52 2.84
C ALA A 260 19.02 9.65 3.70
N THR A 261 17.71 9.63 3.95
CA THR A 261 17.01 10.60 4.79
C THR A 261 17.48 10.55 6.24
N LEU A 262 17.76 9.36 6.76
CA LEU A 262 18.32 9.16 8.11
C LEU A 262 19.81 9.53 8.24
N GLN A 263 20.43 10.08 7.19
CA GLN A 263 21.86 10.40 7.12
C GLN A 263 22.77 9.22 7.50
N GLN A 264 22.30 7.99 7.25
CA GLN A 264 23.04 6.76 7.55
C GLN A 264 24.05 6.38 6.44
N SER A 265 24.57 7.36 5.71
CA SER A 265 25.56 7.14 4.63
C SER A 265 26.88 6.51 5.09
N ASN A 266 27.10 6.37 6.41
CA ASN A 266 28.31 5.82 7.02
C ASN A 266 28.09 4.53 7.85
N GLY A 267 27.44 3.51 7.28
CA GLY A 267 27.87 2.12 7.50
C GLY A 267 27.34 1.31 8.70
N VAL A 268 26.14 1.61 9.23
CA VAL A 268 25.57 0.77 10.31
C VAL A 268 24.86 -0.48 9.78
N ILE A 269 24.15 -0.37 8.65
CA ILE A 269 23.48 -1.50 7.99
C ILE A 269 24.01 -1.58 6.55
N ASP A 270 24.82 -2.60 6.26
CA ASP A 270 25.24 -2.88 4.88
C ASP A 270 24.11 -3.61 4.14
N ILE A 271 23.29 -2.84 3.43
CA ILE A 271 22.16 -3.36 2.63
C ILE A 271 22.64 -4.47 1.69
N ARG A 272 23.83 -4.34 1.09
CA ARG A 272 24.33 -5.31 0.09
C ARG A 272 24.71 -6.66 0.69
N GLN A 273 24.94 -6.71 2.00
CA GLN A 273 25.17 -7.96 2.73
C GLN A 273 23.88 -8.58 3.28
N TRP A 274 22.78 -7.82 3.26
CA TRP A 274 21.49 -8.26 3.80
C TRP A 274 20.48 -8.59 2.70
N LEU A 275 20.36 -7.71 1.71
CA LEU A 275 19.26 -7.67 0.76
C LEU A 275 19.76 -7.53 -0.67
N GLU A 276 19.03 -8.16 -1.56
CA GLU A 276 19.11 -7.96 -3.01
C GLU A 276 17.77 -7.38 -3.47
N GLU A 277 17.80 -6.19 -4.07
CA GLU A 277 16.61 -5.60 -4.67
C GLU A 277 16.22 -6.36 -5.94
N LEU A 278 14.94 -6.69 -6.06
CA LEU A 278 14.39 -7.39 -7.21
C LEU A 278 13.70 -6.41 -8.16
N PRO A 279 13.92 -6.52 -9.47
CA PRO A 279 13.25 -5.65 -10.43
C PRO A 279 11.74 -5.93 -10.46
N LEU A 280 10.94 -4.87 -10.50
CA LEU A 280 9.49 -4.93 -10.66
C LEU A 280 9.07 -4.36 -12.00
N ASP A 281 8.06 -4.96 -12.62
CA ASP A 281 7.39 -4.40 -13.79
C ASP A 281 6.24 -3.50 -13.33
N HIS A 282 6.40 -2.20 -13.55
CA HIS A 282 5.40 -1.19 -13.22
C HIS A 282 4.47 -0.89 -14.39
N ASN A 283 4.69 -1.47 -15.58
CA ASN A 283 3.85 -1.27 -16.75
C ASN A 283 2.64 -2.22 -16.75
N VAL A 284 1.93 -2.23 -15.62
CA VAL A 284 0.73 -3.06 -15.43
C VAL A 284 -0.51 -2.19 -15.49
N TYR A 285 -1.57 -2.70 -16.12
CA TYR A 285 -2.87 -2.05 -16.11
C TYR A 285 -3.70 -2.59 -14.96
N LEU A 286 -4.02 -1.74 -13.98
CA LEU A 286 -4.86 -2.09 -12.81
C LEU A 286 -6.21 -1.37 -12.81
N GLY A 287 -6.46 -0.56 -13.82
CA GLY A 287 -7.65 0.29 -13.97
C GLY A 287 -7.25 1.73 -14.33
N ARG A 288 -8.26 2.52 -14.68
CA ARG A 288 -8.14 3.93 -15.06
C ARG A 288 -7.32 4.78 -14.09
N ASP A 289 -7.56 4.62 -12.79
CA ASP A 289 -6.99 5.49 -11.75
C ASP A 289 -5.63 4.98 -11.22
N THR A 290 -4.93 4.18 -12.03
CA THR A 290 -3.62 3.64 -11.65
C THR A 290 -2.60 4.77 -11.57
N ASP A 291 -2.26 5.17 -10.36
CA ASP A 291 -1.12 6.06 -10.11
C ASP A 291 0.19 5.28 -10.25
N THR A 292 0.80 5.40 -11.43
CA THR A 292 2.08 4.75 -11.73
C THR A 292 3.24 5.30 -10.87
N GLU A 293 3.17 6.56 -10.43
CA GLU A 293 4.20 7.14 -9.55
C GLU A 293 4.12 6.51 -8.16
N ALA A 294 2.90 6.28 -7.64
CA ALA A 294 2.69 5.56 -6.39
C ALA A 294 3.20 4.11 -6.49
N LEU A 295 2.89 3.39 -7.58
CA LEU A 295 3.39 2.01 -7.77
C LEU A 295 4.92 1.95 -7.78
N GLN A 296 5.60 2.97 -8.34
CA GLN A 296 7.06 3.04 -8.37
C GLN A 296 7.70 3.23 -7.00
N GLN A 297 6.94 3.62 -5.98
CA GLN A 297 7.42 3.70 -4.59
C GLN A 297 7.45 2.32 -3.91
N ILE A 298 6.92 1.27 -4.53
CA ILE A 298 6.90 -0.08 -4.00
C ILE A 298 8.17 -0.81 -4.41
N HIS A 299 8.99 -1.18 -3.42
CA HIS A 299 10.24 -1.90 -3.65
C HIS A 299 10.18 -3.29 -3.05
N LEU A 300 10.71 -4.28 -3.78
CA LEU A 300 10.81 -5.66 -3.34
C LEU A 300 12.28 -6.05 -3.18
N TYR A 301 12.59 -6.66 -2.05
CA TYR A 301 13.92 -7.17 -1.74
C TYR A 301 13.85 -8.65 -1.35
N ARG A 302 14.93 -9.37 -1.63
CA ARG A 302 15.17 -10.73 -1.18
C ARG A 302 16.28 -10.75 -0.15
N VAL A 303 16.06 -11.46 0.96
CA VAL A 303 17.07 -11.69 2.00
C VAL A 303 18.12 -12.70 1.50
N LEU A 304 19.40 -12.34 1.63
CA LEU A 304 20.57 -13.09 1.13
C LEU A 304 20.94 -14.33 1.96
#